data_AF-A0A1X4XW47-F1
#
_entry.id   AF-A0A1X4XW47-F1
#
_cell.length_a   1.000
_cell.length_b   1.000
_cell.length_c   1.000
_cell.angle_alpha   90.00
_cell.angle_beta   90.00
_cell.angle_gamma   90.00
#
_symmetry.space_group_name_H-M   'P 1'
#
loop_
_entity.id
_entity.type
_entity.pdbx_description
1 polymer ?
#
loop_
_entity_poly.entity_id
_entity_poly.type
_entity_poly.pdbx_seq_one_letter_code
_entity_poly.pdbx_strand_id
1 'polypeptide(L)'
;MIGKSKLPKKAVAITFDDGYADNLIYAYPLLKKYEFFATIFVIVNKITSNIRRMDFDGLKSLNMANSVNDFLEKSHYLSFEELEYLQNSQLIDIQSHSFNHRACFCSNKVFKFNDSKLGEWLFEYTHDKRLGIPAYERKWDCACECISDDLKLRNCMHEFVSNHNGIMFFKEKNAQKILYKQYKKYLKKHSLNLSIEPRYERIKRLETEVFESRRILEEKLNKNVDFFCYPFGTYDDVSKEYVKRAYKAAFTLKIGQNMPNDDLFELKRVEVRGGNWLEKKLKIYKSPLLSKIYANIYRKI
;
A
#
# COMPACT_ATOMS: atom_id res chain seq x y z
N MET A 1 -27.80 4.77 -11.06
CA MET A 1 -28.31 3.37 -11.07
C MET A 1 -27.11 2.43 -11.06
N ILE A 2 -26.97 1.61 -10.02
CA ILE A 2 -26.02 0.49 -9.97
C ILE A 2 -26.50 -0.58 -10.98
N GLY A 3 -25.56 -1.18 -11.72
CA GLY A 3 -25.80 -1.92 -12.98
C GLY A 3 -26.88 -3.01 -12.92
N LYS A 4 -27.66 -3.11 -14.00
CA LYS A 4 -28.80 -4.02 -14.20
C LYS A 4 -28.41 -5.50 -14.41
N SER A 5 -27.13 -5.86 -14.37
CA SER A 5 -26.65 -7.22 -14.64
C SER A 5 -26.07 -7.90 -13.40
N LYS A 6 -26.47 -9.15 -13.17
CA LYS A 6 -25.94 -9.98 -12.08
C LYS A 6 -24.54 -10.47 -12.45
N LEU A 7 -23.57 -10.27 -11.56
CA LEU A 7 -22.23 -10.83 -11.73
C LEU A 7 -22.28 -12.37 -11.85
N PRO A 8 -21.38 -12.98 -12.62
CA PRO A 8 -21.29 -14.44 -12.70
C PRO A 8 -20.96 -15.04 -11.33
N LYS A 9 -21.36 -16.31 -11.14
CA LYS A 9 -20.98 -17.05 -9.93
C LYS A 9 -19.44 -17.12 -9.85
N LYS A 10 -18.89 -16.89 -8.66
CA LYS A 10 -17.44 -16.89 -8.39
C LYS A 10 -16.66 -15.83 -9.18
N ALA A 11 -17.28 -14.68 -9.45
CA ALA A 11 -16.58 -13.53 -10.03
C ALA A 11 -15.39 -13.11 -9.15
N VAL A 12 -14.30 -12.71 -9.81
CA VAL A 12 -13.09 -12.18 -9.20
C VAL A 12 -12.70 -10.92 -9.97
N ALA A 13 -12.30 -9.87 -9.26
CA ALA A 13 -11.63 -8.71 -9.83
C ALA A 13 -10.13 -8.83 -9.53
N ILE A 14 -9.29 -8.62 -10.55
CA ILE A 14 -7.83 -8.62 -10.42
C ILE A 14 -7.39 -7.17 -10.27
N THR A 15 -6.61 -6.88 -9.22
CA THR A 15 -6.11 -5.53 -8.96
C THR A 15 -4.62 -5.57 -8.68
N PHE A 16 -3.87 -4.63 -9.23
CA PHE A 16 -2.47 -4.35 -8.90
C PHE A 16 -2.39 -2.96 -8.26
N ASP A 17 -1.49 -2.79 -7.30
CA ASP A 17 -1.26 -1.52 -6.62
C ASP A 17 0.10 -0.94 -7.05
N ASP A 18 0.31 0.33 -6.72
CA ASP A 18 1.53 1.13 -6.87
C ASP A 18 1.94 1.53 -8.30
N GLY A 19 1.59 0.76 -9.32
CA GLY A 19 1.93 1.06 -10.72
C GLY A 19 3.38 0.73 -11.08
N TYR A 20 3.88 -0.41 -10.60
CA TYR A 20 5.21 -0.90 -10.93
C TYR A 20 5.34 -1.32 -12.40
N ALA A 21 6.53 -1.15 -12.97
CA ALA A 21 6.83 -1.49 -14.36
C ALA A 21 6.67 -3.00 -14.66
N ASP A 22 6.72 -3.85 -13.63
CA ASP A 22 6.45 -5.28 -13.72
C ASP A 22 5.00 -5.60 -14.15
N ASN A 23 4.06 -4.66 -13.98
CA ASN A 23 2.70 -4.78 -14.48
C ASN A 23 2.67 -4.79 -16.01
N LEU A 24 3.48 -3.95 -16.67
CA LEU A 24 3.63 -3.98 -18.13
C LEU A 24 4.45 -5.18 -18.58
N ILE A 25 5.58 -5.44 -17.92
CA ILE A 25 6.52 -6.46 -18.38
C ILE A 25 5.92 -7.86 -18.22
N TYR A 26 5.43 -8.21 -17.03
CA TYR A 26 5.01 -9.58 -16.74
C TYR A 26 3.49 -9.77 -16.69
N ALA A 27 2.76 -8.85 -16.07
CA ALA A 27 1.32 -9.05 -15.86
C ALA A 27 0.53 -8.91 -17.17
N TYR A 28 0.80 -7.87 -17.96
CA TYR A 28 0.06 -7.58 -19.18
C TYR A 28 0.08 -8.72 -20.23
N PRO A 29 1.23 -9.35 -20.58
CA PRO A 29 1.24 -10.49 -21.49
C PRO A 29 0.40 -11.68 -21.00
N LEU A 30 0.39 -11.93 -19.69
CA LEU A 30 -0.43 -12.99 -19.10
C LEU A 30 -1.92 -12.64 -19.13
N LEU A 31 -2.28 -11.40 -18.80
CA LEU A 31 -3.67 -10.92 -18.90
C LEU A 31 -4.18 -11.03 -20.34
N LYS A 32 -3.35 -10.66 -21.33
CA LYS A 32 -3.65 -10.81 -22.75
C LYS A 32 -3.82 -12.27 -23.15
N LYS A 33 -2.91 -13.15 -22.74
CA LYS A 33 -2.97 -14.60 -23.04
C LYS A 33 -4.24 -15.27 -22.52
N TYR A 34 -4.71 -14.87 -21.35
CA TYR A 34 -5.88 -15.46 -20.70
C TYR A 34 -7.17 -14.64 -20.87
N GLU A 35 -7.12 -13.53 -21.61
CA GLU A 35 -8.23 -12.59 -21.80
C GLU A 35 -8.83 -12.11 -20.47
N PHE A 36 -7.96 -11.84 -19.49
CA PHE A 36 -8.35 -11.38 -18.17
C PHE A 36 -8.28 -9.86 -18.09
N PHE A 37 -9.27 -9.29 -17.39
CA PHE A 37 -9.32 -7.87 -17.09
C PHE A 37 -8.71 -7.58 -15.72
N ALA A 38 -8.01 -6.47 -15.60
CA ALA A 38 -7.43 -6.01 -14.34
C ALA A 38 -7.54 -4.50 -14.15
N THR A 39 -7.45 -4.06 -12.90
CA THR A 39 -7.29 -2.65 -12.53
C THR A 39 -5.91 -2.43 -11.95
N ILE A 40 -5.20 -1.37 -12.36
CA ILE A 40 -3.96 -0.93 -11.73
C ILE A 40 -4.26 0.38 -11.00
N PHE A 41 -4.05 0.40 -9.69
CA PHE A 41 -4.08 1.61 -8.88
C PHE A 41 -2.68 2.21 -8.82
N VAL A 42 -2.50 3.44 -9.32
CA VAL A 42 -1.18 4.06 -9.45
C VAL A 42 -0.95 5.19 -8.45
N ILE A 43 0.29 5.31 -7.97
CA ILE A 43 0.72 6.42 -7.13
C ILE A 43 1.18 7.55 -8.04
N VAL A 44 0.41 8.63 -8.12
CA VAL A 44 0.59 9.66 -9.16
C VAL A 44 2.01 10.26 -9.16
N ASN A 45 2.57 10.57 -7.98
CA ASN A 45 3.90 11.18 -7.86
C ASN A 45 5.07 10.19 -8.09
N LYS A 46 4.78 8.90 -8.31
CA LYS A 46 5.80 7.89 -8.67
C LYS A 46 5.85 7.63 -10.16
N ILE A 47 4.78 7.97 -10.89
CA ILE A 47 4.71 7.80 -12.34
C ILE A 47 5.61 8.84 -13.00
N THR A 48 6.58 8.34 -13.77
CA THR A 48 7.55 9.18 -14.49
C THR A 48 7.02 9.59 -15.85
N SER A 49 7.48 10.71 -16.39
CA SER A 49 7.29 11.03 -17.82
C SER A 49 8.47 10.53 -18.65
N ASN A 50 8.23 10.22 -19.93
CA ASN A 50 9.28 10.01 -20.96
C ASN A 50 10.06 8.69 -20.89
N ILE A 51 9.47 7.61 -20.38
CA ILE A 51 10.03 6.24 -20.52
C ILE A 51 9.03 5.39 -21.28
N ARG A 52 9.50 4.59 -22.24
CA ARG A 52 8.67 3.60 -22.95
C ARG A 52 9.41 2.27 -23.04
N ARG A 53 8.97 1.30 -22.22
CA ARG A 53 9.47 -0.08 -22.24
C ARG A 53 8.61 -0.97 -23.13
N MET A 54 9.18 -2.14 -23.43
CA MET A 54 8.49 -3.24 -24.07
C MET A 54 8.00 -4.21 -23.00
N ASP A 55 6.90 -4.92 -23.29
CA ASP A 55 6.46 -6.04 -22.47
C ASP A 55 7.41 -7.26 -22.63
N PHE A 56 7.20 -8.31 -21.83
CA PHE A 56 8.10 -9.47 -21.86
C PHE A 56 8.11 -10.19 -23.22
N ASP A 57 6.99 -10.23 -23.94
CA ASP A 57 6.93 -10.84 -25.27
C ASP A 57 7.72 -10.01 -26.30
N GLY A 58 7.66 -8.69 -26.21
CA GLY A 58 8.49 -7.78 -26.99
C GLY A 58 9.97 -7.87 -26.67
N LEU A 59 10.34 -8.04 -25.39
CA LEU A 59 11.74 -8.28 -25.01
C LEU A 59 12.22 -9.64 -25.50
N LYS A 60 11.37 -10.66 -25.44
CA LYS A 60 11.67 -12.00 -25.92
C LYS A 60 11.87 -12.03 -27.44
N SER A 61 11.05 -11.30 -28.21
CA SER A 61 11.18 -11.25 -29.68
C SER A 61 12.48 -10.59 -30.15
N LEU A 62 13.10 -9.76 -29.31
CA LEU A 62 14.41 -9.15 -29.54
C LEU A 62 15.58 -9.93 -28.92
N ASN A 63 15.36 -11.12 -28.36
CA ASN A 63 16.36 -11.88 -27.59
C ASN A 63 16.93 -11.12 -26.37
N MET A 64 16.17 -10.16 -25.81
CA MET A 64 16.57 -9.32 -24.67
C MET A 64 15.93 -9.74 -23.35
N ALA A 65 15.28 -10.91 -23.29
CA ALA A 65 14.61 -11.40 -22.08
C ALA A 65 15.54 -11.57 -20.86
N ASN A 66 16.84 -11.78 -21.10
CA ASN A 66 17.84 -11.87 -20.02
C ASN A 66 18.25 -10.50 -19.44
N SER A 67 17.93 -9.40 -20.13
CA SER A 67 18.23 -8.02 -19.72
C SER A 67 17.03 -7.33 -19.05
N VAL A 68 15.97 -8.06 -18.70
CA VAL A 68 14.75 -7.47 -18.09
C VAL A 68 15.08 -6.68 -16.82
N ASN A 69 16.06 -7.14 -16.03
CA ASN A 69 16.51 -6.41 -14.84
C ASN A 69 17.09 -5.04 -15.20
N ASP A 70 17.88 -4.94 -16.27
CA ASP A 70 18.44 -3.67 -16.78
C ASP A 70 17.34 -2.69 -17.22
N PHE A 71 16.17 -3.20 -17.65
CA PHE A 71 15.01 -2.37 -18.02
C PHE A 71 14.18 -1.93 -16.81
N LEU A 72 14.12 -2.75 -15.75
CA LEU A 72 13.50 -2.40 -14.46
C LEU A 72 14.34 -1.40 -13.67
N GLU A 73 15.65 -1.35 -13.91
CA GLU A 73 16.58 -0.42 -13.25
C GLU A 73 16.43 1.04 -13.71
N LYS A 74 15.87 1.31 -14.91
CA LYS A 74 15.69 2.69 -15.42
C LYS A 74 14.63 3.48 -14.64
N SER A 75 13.56 2.81 -14.20
CA SER A 75 12.55 3.32 -13.27
C SER A 75 11.70 2.14 -12.81
N HIS A 76 11.47 2.03 -11.51
CA HIS A 76 10.65 0.95 -10.97
C HIS A 76 9.16 1.09 -11.31
N TYR A 77 8.70 2.29 -11.67
CA TYR A 77 7.29 2.59 -11.93
C TYR A 77 7.01 2.79 -13.41
N LEU A 78 5.76 2.56 -13.81
CA LEU A 78 5.27 2.85 -15.16
C LEU A 78 5.37 4.35 -15.49
N SER A 79 5.40 4.66 -16.77
CA SER A 79 5.23 6.02 -17.28
C SER A 79 3.78 6.32 -17.69
N PHE A 80 3.44 7.59 -17.91
CA PHE A 80 2.13 7.95 -18.44
C PHE A 80 1.88 7.37 -19.84
N GLU A 81 2.90 7.31 -20.69
CA GLU A 81 2.81 6.73 -22.03
C GLU A 81 2.55 5.21 -21.97
N GLU A 82 3.15 4.52 -21.00
CA GLU A 82 2.90 3.10 -20.76
C GLU A 82 1.52 2.84 -20.16
N LEU A 83 1.06 3.70 -19.25
CA LEU A 83 -0.29 3.61 -18.70
C LEU A 83 -1.35 3.81 -19.79
N GLU A 84 -1.15 4.79 -20.67
CA GLU A 84 -2.00 5.00 -21.84
C GLU A 84 -1.99 3.78 -22.78
N TYR A 85 -0.82 3.19 -23.04
CA TYR A 85 -0.71 1.97 -23.82
C TYR A 85 -1.48 0.79 -23.18
N LEU A 86 -1.33 0.57 -21.88
CA LEU A 86 -2.05 -0.49 -21.15
C LEU A 86 -3.57 -0.25 -21.17
N GLN A 87 -4.02 0.98 -20.98
CA GLN A 87 -5.42 1.37 -21.08
C GLN A 87 -6.00 1.07 -22.47
N ASN A 88 -5.27 1.44 -23.53
CA ASN A 88 -5.72 1.26 -24.91
C ASN A 88 -5.83 -0.21 -25.33
N SER A 89 -5.24 -1.14 -24.56
CA SER A 89 -5.44 -2.58 -24.74
C SER A 89 -6.86 -3.05 -24.40
N GLN A 90 -7.65 -2.24 -23.68
CA GLN A 90 -8.97 -2.56 -23.13
C GLN A 90 -8.99 -3.70 -22.09
N LEU A 91 -7.83 -4.25 -21.72
CA LEU A 91 -7.71 -5.29 -20.69
C LEU A 91 -7.39 -4.70 -19.31
N ILE A 92 -6.79 -3.52 -19.27
CA ILE A 92 -6.31 -2.89 -18.04
C ILE A 92 -6.96 -1.53 -17.85
N ASP A 93 -7.55 -1.33 -16.69
CA ASP A 93 -8.12 -0.06 -16.25
C ASP A 93 -7.19 0.63 -15.24
N ILE A 94 -6.86 1.91 -15.46
CA ILE A 94 -5.93 2.67 -14.60
C ILE A 94 -6.72 3.56 -13.63
N GLN A 95 -6.44 3.46 -12.33
CA GLN A 95 -7.20 4.10 -11.26
C GLN A 95 -6.27 4.68 -10.18
N SER A 96 -6.81 5.41 -9.20
CA SER A 96 -5.99 6.17 -8.24
C SER A 96 -5.55 5.35 -7.03
N HIS A 97 -4.25 5.39 -6.70
CA HIS A 97 -3.69 4.93 -5.43
C HIS A 97 -3.14 6.08 -4.59
N SER A 98 -3.85 7.21 -4.58
CA SER A 98 -3.41 8.48 -3.97
C SER A 98 -2.27 9.17 -4.72
N PHE A 99 -1.83 10.32 -4.22
CA PHE A 99 -0.79 11.13 -4.86
C PHE A 99 0.61 10.69 -4.42
N ASN A 100 0.89 10.63 -3.10
CA ASN A 100 2.22 10.28 -2.59
C ASN A 100 2.29 8.89 -1.92
N HIS A 101 1.17 8.31 -1.48
CA HIS A 101 1.15 7.01 -0.80
C HIS A 101 2.09 6.96 0.43
N ARG A 102 1.94 7.92 1.35
CA ARG A 102 2.79 8.02 2.55
C ARG A 102 2.11 7.49 3.80
N ALA A 103 2.92 6.99 4.72
CA ALA A 103 2.47 6.63 6.06
C ALA A 103 3.06 7.56 7.12
N CYS A 104 2.33 7.79 8.20
CA CYS A 104 2.82 8.50 9.38
C CYS A 104 2.49 7.73 10.66
N PHE A 105 3.09 8.12 11.78
CA PHE A 105 2.75 7.53 13.07
C PHE A 105 1.37 8.01 13.51
N CYS A 106 0.53 7.08 13.95
CA CYS A 106 -0.86 7.35 14.33
C CYS A 106 -1.15 7.10 15.81
N SER A 107 -0.19 6.56 16.56
CA SER A 107 -0.26 6.33 17.99
C SER A 107 1.16 6.27 18.56
N ASN A 108 1.30 6.32 19.89
CA ASN A 108 2.57 6.10 20.59
C ASN A 108 2.84 4.61 20.87
N LYS A 109 2.01 3.70 20.36
CA LYS A 109 2.18 2.27 20.53
C LYS A 109 3.29 1.79 19.61
N VAL A 110 4.36 1.26 20.20
CA VAL A 110 5.46 0.66 19.44
C VAL A 110 4.92 -0.55 18.67
N PHE A 111 5.14 -0.57 17.37
CA PHE A 111 4.88 -1.72 16.51
C PHE A 111 6.07 -2.69 16.58
N LYS A 112 7.29 -2.18 16.35
CA LYS A 112 8.54 -2.94 16.42
C LYS A 112 9.73 -1.99 16.59
N PHE A 113 10.86 -2.48 17.11
CA PHE A 113 12.13 -1.74 17.06
C PHE A 113 12.92 -2.10 15.80
N ASN A 114 13.62 -1.12 15.23
CA ASN A 114 14.36 -1.30 13.99
C ASN A 114 15.53 -2.29 14.15
N ASP A 115 15.48 -3.37 13.37
CA ASP A 115 16.45 -4.46 13.35
C ASP A 115 17.12 -4.63 11.98
N SER A 116 17.18 -3.55 11.18
CA SER A 116 17.62 -3.48 9.76
C SER A 116 16.80 -4.29 8.76
N LYS A 117 15.91 -5.17 9.20
CA LYS A 117 15.01 -5.96 8.33
C LYS A 117 13.70 -5.24 8.06
N LEU A 118 13.44 -4.14 8.75
CA LEU A 118 12.29 -3.28 8.48
C LEU A 118 12.50 -2.55 7.17
N GLY A 119 11.49 -2.60 6.29
CA GLY A 119 11.54 -1.94 4.99
C GLY A 119 11.70 -0.42 5.11
N GLU A 120 12.39 0.19 4.16
CA GLU A 120 12.76 1.61 4.24
C GLU A 120 11.57 2.56 4.38
N TRP A 121 10.44 2.20 3.75
CA TRP A 121 9.18 2.93 3.82
C TRP A 121 8.68 3.13 5.27
N LEU A 122 9.11 2.28 6.22
CA LEU A 122 8.81 2.42 7.66
C LEU A 122 9.39 3.70 8.28
N PHE A 123 10.47 4.23 7.71
CA PHE A 123 11.23 5.35 8.26
C PHE A 123 11.15 6.61 7.41
N GLU A 124 10.45 6.58 6.27
CA GLU A 124 10.29 7.72 5.36
C GLU A 124 9.80 8.98 6.07
N TYR A 125 8.90 8.85 7.06
CA TYR A 125 8.39 9.98 7.83
C TYR A 125 9.45 10.66 8.72
N THR A 126 10.48 9.92 9.14
CA THR A 126 11.48 10.41 10.12
C THR A 126 12.88 10.53 9.58
N HIS A 127 13.14 9.94 8.40
CA HIS A 127 14.46 9.84 7.76
C HIS A 127 15.59 9.23 8.61
N ASP A 128 15.26 8.67 9.77
CA ASP A 128 16.22 8.04 10.67
C ASP A 128 15.97 6.53 10.71
N LYS A 129 16.98 5.80 10.23
CA LYS A 129 17.02 4.34 10.04
C LYS A 129 17.97 3.67 11.04
N ARG A 130 18.35 4.34 12.13
CA ARG A 130 19.26 3.78 13.13
C ARG A 130 18.69 2.53 13.77
N LEU A 131 19.57 1.60 14.15
CA LEU A 131 19.19 0.38 14.85
C LEU A 131 18.62 0.68 16.23
N GLY A 132 17.61 -0.09 16.65
CA GLY A 132 17.04 -0.03 17.99
C GLY A 132 15.96 1.03 18.20
N ILE A 133 15.80 1.99 17.29
CA ILE A 133 14.76 3.03 17.41
C ILE A 133 13.35 2.41 17.33
N PRO A 134 12.36 2.96 18.05
CA PRO A 134 10.98 2.53 17.94
C PRO A 134 10.40 2.91 16.58
N ALA A 135 9.71 1.97 15.94
CA ALA A 135 8.73 2.26 14.91
C ALA A 135 7.34 2.11 15.55
N TYR A 136 6.56 3.19 15.58
CA TYR A 136 5.20 3.15 16.12
C TYR A 136 4.21 2.57 15.11
N GLU A 137 2.98 2.34 15.56
CA GLU A 137 1.86 2.03 14.67
C GLU A 137 1.70 3.14 13.63
N ARG A 138 1.41 2.73 12.39
CA ARG A 138 1.29 3.61 11.24
C ARG A 138 0.02 3.34 10.45
N LYS A 139 -0.45 4.38 9.81
CA LYS A 139 -1.52 4.36 8.81
C LYS A 139 -1.12 5.27 7.66
N TRP A 140 -1.88 5.23 6.57
CA TRP A 140 -1.87 6.28 5.56
C TRP A 140 -1.98 7.65 6.24
N ASP A 141 -1.18 8.62 5.80
CA ASP A 141 -1.09 9.95 6.42
C ASP A 141 -2.36 10.79 6.31
N CYS A 142 -3.36 10.31 5.55
CA CYS A 142 -4.70 10.87 5.54
C CYS A 142 -5.71 10.09 6.38
N ALA A 143 -5.38 8.91 6.91
CA ALA A 143 -6.24 8.06 7.72
C ALA A 143 -6.13 8.30 9.24
N CYS A 144 -5.34 9.30 9.65
CA CYS A 144 -5.14 9.68 11.04
C CYS A 144 -4.51 11.08 11.11
N GLU A 145 -4.51 11.67 12.30
CA GLU A 145 -3.63 12.79 12.61
C GLU A 145 -2.23 12.24 12.88
N CYS A 146 -1.25 12.74 12.14
CA CYS A 146 0.14 12.34 12.28
C CYS A 146 0.73 12.83 13.60
N ILE A 147 1.44 11.93 14.27
CA ILE A 147 2.13 12.19 15.52
C ILE A 147 3.62 12.32 15.23
N SER A 148 4.26 13.33 15.81
CA SER A 148 5.71 13.49 15.75
C SER A 148 6.42 12.39 16.55
N ASP A 149 7.74 12.39 16.48
CA ASP A 149 8.56 11.41 17.20
C ASP A 149 9.29 12.04 18.40
N ASP A 150 9.66 11.20 19.35
CA ASP A 150 10.49 11.57 20.49
C ASP A 150 11.97 11.28 20.19
N LEU A 151 12.69 12.33 19.79
CA LEU A 151 14.11 12.23 19.45
C LEU A 151 14.98 11.78 20.64
N LYS A 152 14.61 12.13 21.87
CA LYS A 152 15.36 11.72 23.07
C LYS A 152 15.21 10.23 23.30
N LEU A 153 14.00 9.70 23.15
CA LEU A 153 13.78 8.26 23.20
C LEU A 153 14.54 7.55 22.08
N ARG A 154 14.49 8.04 20.84
CA ARG A 154 15.24 7.44 19.71
C ARG A 154 16.72 7.33 20.01
N ASN A 155 17.34 8.43 20.46
CA ASN A 155 18.75 8.45 20.80
C ASN A 155 19.06 7.45 21.92
N CYS A 156 18.27 7.43 22.99
CA CYS A 156 18.45 6.50 24.10
C CYS A 156 18.34 5.03 23.67
N MET A 157 17.35 4.68 22.84
CA MET A 157 17.16 3.31 22.35
C MET A 157 18.27 2.90 21.37
N HIS A 158 18.69 3.83 20.50
CA HIS A 158 19.80 3.60 19.59
C HIS A 158 21.12 3.37 20.35
N GLU A 159 21.46 4.26 21.29
CA GLU A 159 22.66 4.14 22.14
C GLU A 159 22.67 2.82 22.91
N PHE A 160 21.51 2.40 23.43
CA PHE A 160 21.38 1.10 24.08
C PHE A 160 21.82 -0.03 23.12
N VAL A 161 21.30 -0.07 21.90
CA VAL A 161 21.69 -1.11 20.93
C VAL A 161 23.16 -1.00 20.52
N SER A 162 23.66 0.22 20.28
CA SER A 162 25.06 0.45 19.92
C SER A 162 26.01 -0.06 21.00
N ASN A 163 25.67 0.14 22.28
CA ASN A 163 26.45 -0.37 23.42
C ASN A 163 26.30 -1.88 23.67
N HIS A 164 25.39 -2.56 22.95
CA HIS A 164 25.16 -4.00 23.03
C HIS A 164 25.46 -4.69 21.69
N ASN A 165 26.59 -4.31 21.06
CA ASN A 165 27.09 -4.89 19.80
C ASN A 165 26.27 -4.57 18.54
N GLY A 166 25.47 -3.50 18.55
CA GLY A 166 24.84 -2.96 17.34
C GLY A 166 23.97 -3.99 16.61
N ILE A 167 24.27 -4.27 15.33
CA ILE A 167 23.51 -5.25 14.54
C ILE A 167 23.53 -6.66 15.13
N MET A 168 24.61 -7.03 15.82
CA MET A 168 24.76 -8.36 16.42
C MET A 168 23.77 -8.59 17.56
N PHE A 169 23.31 -7.52 18.22
CA PHE A 169 22.23 -7.57 19.22
C PHE A 169 20.99 -8.32 18.70
N PHE A 170 20.65 -8.13 17.41
CA PHE A 170 19.45 -8.72 16.82
C PHE A 170 19.62 -10.19 16.40
N LYS A 171 20.79 -10.80 16.63
CA LYS A 171 20.94 -12.26 16.52
C LYS A 171 20.28 -12.98 17.70
N GLU A 172 20.07 -12.29 18.82
CA GLU A 172 19.36 -12.84 19.98
C GLU A 172 17.86 -12.98 19.71
N LYS A 173 17.30 -14.18 19.94
CA LYS A 173 15.86 -14.46 19.71
C LYS A 173 14.92 -13.54 20.52
N ASN A 174 15.41 -12.95 21.61
CA ASN A 174 14.67 -12.09 22.53
C ASN A 174 15.03 -10.60 22.41
N ALA A 175 15.84 -10.18 21.44
CA ALA A 175 16.28 -8.79 21.25
C ALA A 175 15.12 -7.77 21.33
N GLN A 176 14.02 -8.02 20.61
CA GLN A 176 12.83 -7.15 20.63
C GLN A 176 12.22 -7.06 22.04
N LYS A 177 12.14 -8.17 22.78
CA LYS A 177 11.62 -8.19 24.16
C LYS A 177 12.52 -7.39 25.10
N ILE A 178 13.84 -7.43 24.90
CA ILE A 178 14.81 -6.63 25.68
C ILE A 178 14.59 -5.14 25.40
N LEU A 179 14.45 -4.74 24.14
CA LEU A 179 14.17 -3.34 23.78
C LEU A 179 12.84 -2.85 24.34
N TYR A 180 11.79 -3.68 24.33
CA TYR A 180 10.54 -3.34 25.00
C TYR A 180 10.70 -3.08 26.50
N LYS A 181 11.55 -3.86 27.20
CA LYS A 181 11.86 -3.62 28.62
C LYS A 181 12.61 -2.30 28.80
N GLN A 182 13.58 -2.00 27.94
CA GLN A 182 14.33 -0.75 27.97
C GLN A 182 13.44 0.46 27.70
N TYR A 183 12.55 0.37 26.71
CA TYR A 183 11.51 1.38 26.43
C TYR A 183 10.61 1.62 27.64
N LYS A 184 10.11 0.55 28.30
CA LYS A 184 9.32 0.70 29.54
C LYS A 184 10.11 1.34 30.68
N LYS A 185 11.42 1.06 30.79
CA LYS A 185 12.30 1.69 31.79
C LYS A 185 12.48 3.19 31.51
N TYR A 186 12.58 3.58 30.24
CA TYR A 186 12.61 4.98 29.83
C TYR A 186 11.33 5.70 30.24
N LEU A 187 10.16 5.13 29.92
CA LEU A 187 8.85 5.71 30.25
C LEU A 187 8.57 5.89 31.76
N LYS A 188 9.27 5.15 32.64
CA LYS A 188 9.18 5.36 34.09
C LYS A 188 9.86 6.65 34.57
N LYS A 189 10.78 7.19 33.77
CA LYS A 189 11.62 8.35 34.12
C LYS A 189 11.31 9.57 33.27
N HIS A 190 10.72 9.37 32.10
CA HIS A 190 10.52 10.40 31.09
C HIS A 190 9.10 10.29 30.52
N SER A 191 8.48 11.45 30.31
CA SER A 191 7.28 11.55 29.48
C SER A 191 7.68 11.61 28.01
N LEU A 192 6.87 11.04 27.12
CA LEU A 192 7.10 11.14 25.68
C LEU A 192 6.83 12.56 25.20
N ASN A 193 7.79 13.13 24.47
CA ASN A 193 7.61 14.41 23.80
C ASN A 193 7.04 14.20 22.40
N LEU A 194 5.71 14.04 22.33
CA LEU A 194 4.97 13.87 21.08
C LEU A 194 4.06 15.06 20.85
N SER A 195 3.98 15.51 19.60
CA SER A 195 3.04 16.52 19.13
C SER A 195 2.15 15.90 18.07
N ILE A 196 0.86 16.23 18.13
CA ILE A 196 -0.10 15.89 17.10
C ILE A 196 -0.07 17.03 16.08
N GLU A 197 -0.05 16.68 14.80
CA GLU A 197 -0.10 17.68 13.74
C GLU A 197 -1.38 18.53 13.83
N PRO A 198 -1.34 19.79 13.37
CA PRO A 198 -2.55 20.57 13.21
C PRO A 198 -3.50 19.95 12.18
N ARG A 199 -4.81 19.94 12.49
CA ARG A 199 -5.85 19.39 11.62
C ARG A 199 -5.85 19.97 10.19
N TYR A 200 -5.48 21.23 10.01
CA TYR A 200 -5.48 21.88 8.71
C TYR A 200 -4.42 21.28 7.75
N GLU A 201 -3.28 20.78 8.26
CA GLU A 201 -2.26 20.10 7.46
C GLU A 201 -2.80 18.80 6.88
N ARG A 202 -3.55 18.05 7.69
CA ARG A 202 -4.22 16.83 7.26
C ARG A 202 -5.26 17.11 6.17
N ILE A 203 -6.05 18.18 6.32
CA ILE A 203 -7.03 18.59 5.31
C ILE A 203 -6.32 18.91 3.98
N LYS A 204 -5.23 19.69 4.02
CA LYS A 204 -4.44 20.00 2.82
C LYS A 204 -3.90 18.73 2.15
N ARG A 205 -3.45 17.75 2.92
CA ARG A 205 -3.02 16.45 2.35
C ARG A 205 -4.19 15.70 1.73
N LEU A 206 -5.35 15.64 2.37
CA LEU A 206 -6.53 15.00 1.80
C LEU A 206 -6.91 15.61 0.45
N GLU A 207 -6.83 16.94 0.32
CA GLU A 207 -7.08 17.61 -0.96
C GLU A 207 -6.13 17.12 -2.07
N THR A 208 -4.83 17.05 -1.78
CA THR A 208 -3.83 16.56 -2.73
C THR A 208 -3.95 15.06 -3.00
N GLU A 209 -4.03 14.24 -1.96
CA GLU A 209 -4.00 12.79 -2.08
C GLU A 209 -5.28 12.24 -2.73
N VAL A 210 -6.42 12.90 -2.57
CA VAL A 210 -7.72 12.43 -3.08
C VAL A 210 -8.12 13.13 -4.38
N PHE A 211 -8.21 14.46 -4.38
CA PHE A 211 -8.77 15.21 -5.53
C PHE A 211 -7.71 15.51 -6.58
N GLU A 212 -6.52 15.96 -6.19
CA GLU A 212 -5.46 16.29 -7.15
C GLU A 212 -4.92 15.04 -7.86
N SER A 213 -4.78 13.92 -7.13
CA SER A 213 -4.43 12.62 -7.74
C SER A 213 -5.42 12.22 -8.84
N ARG A 214 -6.74 12.39 -8.60
CA ARG A 214 -7.78 12.15 -9.60
C ARG A 214 -7.60 13.07 -10.80
N ARG A 215 -7.53 14.39 -10.55
CA ARG A 215 -7.48 15.42 -11.59
C ARG A 215 -6.31 15.19 -12.56
N ILE A 216 -5.12 14.92 -12.03
CA ILE A 216 -3.93 14.67 -12.84
C ILE A 216 -4.09 13.41 -13.69
N LEU A 217 -4.61 12.33 -13.12
CA LEU A 217 -4.81 11.09 -13.88
C LEU A 217 -5.86 11.27 -14.99
N GLU A 218 -6.96 11.97 -14.71
CA GLU A 218 -7.99 12.26 -15.72
C GLU A 218 -7.43 13.12 -16.87
N GLU A 219 -6.64 14.16 -16.55
CA GLU A 219 -5.99 15.02 -17.53
C GLU A 219 -4.97 14.25 -18.39
N LYS A 220 -4.12 13.44 -17.74
CA LYS A 220 -3.01 12.76 -18.42
C LYS A 220 -3.46 11.54 -19.25
N LEU A 221 -4.52 10.85 -18.83
CA LEU A 221 -5.00 9.62 -19.48
C LEU A 221 -6.27 9.84 -20.30
N ASN A 222 -6.82 11.06 -20.29
CA ASN A 222 -8.05 11.44 -20.98
C ASN A 222 -9.21 10.46 -20.72
N LYS A 223 -9.40 10.08 -19.45
CA LYS A 223 -10.45 9.15 -19.00
C LYS A 223 -11.00 9.55 -17.63
N ASN A 224 -12.18 9.03 -17.27
CA ASN A 224 -12.74 9.18 -15.93
C ASN A 224 -12.05 8.27 -14.92
N VAL A 225 -11.57 8.81 -13.81
CA VAL A 225 -10.98 8.02 -12.73
C VAL A 225 -12.02 7.86 -11.63
N ASP A 226 -12.58 6.66 -11.55
CA ASP A 226 -13.78 6.34 -10.78
C ASP A 226 -13.49 5.59 -9.47
N PHE A 227 -12.31 4.98 -9.34
CA PHE A 227 -11.99 4.10 -8.23
C PHE A 227 -10.73 4.56 -7.49
N PHE A 228 -10.76 4.38 -6.18
CA PHE A 228 -9.65 4.70 -5.28
C PHE A 228 -9.18 3.45 -4.53
N CYS A 229 -7.89 3.26 -4.36
CA CYS A 229 -7.36 2.26 -3.46
C CYS A 229 -6.70 2.95 -2.28
N TYR A 230 -7.12 2.64 -1.04
CA TYR A 230 -6.54 3.27 0.14
C TYR A 230 -5.11 2.77 0.36
N PRO A 231 -4.11 3.68 0.47
CA PRO A 231 -2.76 3.30 0.84
C PRO A 231 -2.74 2.47 2.11
N PHE A 232 -2.00 1.36 2.08
CA PHE A 232 -1.90 0.37 3.16
C PHE A 232 -3.25 -0.23 3.61
N GLY A 233 -4.33 -0.01 2.84
CA GLY A 233 -5.70 -0.42 3.19
C GLY A 233 -6.32 0.33 4.36
N THR A 234 -5.74 1.45 4.79
CA THR A 234 -6.15 2.20 6.01
C THR A 234 -6.92 3.48 5.68
N TYR A 235 -7.93 3.79 6.48
CA TYR A 235 -8.76 5.00 6.39
C TYR A 235 -9.44 5.27 7.74
N ASP A 236 -10.04 6.45 7.88
CA ASP A 236 -11.00 6.78 8.93
C ASP A 236 -12.25 7.42 8.30
N ASP A 237 -13.20 7.86 9.12
CA ASP A 237 -14.45 8.44 8.62
C ASP A 237 -14.23 9.72 7.80
N VAL A 238 -13.23 10.52 8.18
CA VAL A 238 -12.90 11.76 7.47
C VAL A 238 -12.33 11.45 6.09
N SER A 239 -11.32 10.59 5.98
CA SER A 239 -10.72 10.29 4.69
C SER A 239 -11.68 9.54 3.77
N LYS A 240 -12.53 8.66 4.33
CA LYS A 240 -13.58 7.99 3.58
C LYS A 240 -14.59 8.98 3.00
N GLU A 241 -14.97 10.03 3.72
CA GLU A 241 -15.85 11.07 3.18
C GLU A 241 -15.22 11.86 2.04
N TYR A 242 -13.94 12.18 2.15
CA TYR A 242 -13.21 12.83 1.04
C TYR A 242 -13.20 11.93 -0.20
N VAL A 243 -12.90 10.64 -0.03
CA VAL A 243 -12.92 9.67 -1.13
C VAL A 243 -14.31 9.51 -1.73
N LYS A 244 -15.39 9.55 -0.93
CA LYS A 244 -16.79 9.52 -1.42
C LYS A 244 -17.16 10.70 -2.31
N ARG A 245 -16.60 11.88 -2.04
CA ARG A 245 -16.83 13.08 -2.85
C ARG A 245 -16.09 13.02 -4.19
N ALA A 246 -15.00 12.26 -4.25
CA ALA A 246 -14.13 12.19 -5.42
C ALA A 246 -14.31 10.93 -6.28
N TYR A 247 -14.76 9.80 -5.73
CA TYR A 247 -14.74 8.51 -6.41
C TYR A 247 -16.08 7.78 -6.27
N LYS A 248 -16.33 6.78 -7.13
CA LYS A 248 -17.54 5.95 -7.12
C LYS A 248 -17.44 4.74 -6.19
N ALA A 249 -16.23 4.25 -5.94
CA ALA A 249 -15.95 3.14 -5.03
C ALA A 249 -14.49 3.19 -4.55
N ALA A 250 -14.19 2.52 -3.45
CA ALA A 250 -12.84 2.43 -2.90
C ALA A 250 -12.48 1.06 -2.31
N PHE A 251 -11.20 0.70 -2.44
CA PHE A 251 -10.66 -0.61 -2.13
C PHE A 251 -9.75 -0.58 -0.89
N THR A 252 -9.91 -1.58 -0.04
CA THR A 252 -9.23 -1.71 1.25
C THR A 252 -8.44 -3.03 1.32
N LEU A 253 -7.84 -3.31 2.47
CA LEU A 253 -7.28 -4.63 2.81
C LEU A 253 -8.13 -5.38 3.85
N LYS A 254 -9.41 -4.97 4.04
CA LYS A 254 -10.33 -5.69 4.91
C LYS A 254 -10.50 -7.12 4.40
N ILE A 255 -10.44 -8.07 5.32
CA ILE A 255 -10.58 -9.49 5.04
C ILE A 255 -12.06 -9.82 4.82
N GLY A 256 -12.38 -10.47 3.70
CA GLY A 256 -13.72 -10.98 3.43
C GLY A 256 -14.08 -11.01 1.95
N GLN A 257 -15.24 -11.58 1.64
CA GLN A 257 -15.88 -11.51 0.34
C GLN A 257 -16.74 -10.24 0.24
N ASN A 258 -16.79 -9.63 -0.95
CA ASN A 258 -17.70 -8.54 -1.27
C ASN A 258 -19.11 -9.08 -1.62
N MET A 259 -20.13 -8.52 -0.99
CA MET A 259 -21.55 -8.87 -1.13
C MET A 259 -22.34 -7.69 -1.73
N PRO A 260 -23.50 -7.90 -2.38
CA PRO A 260 -24.24 -6.85 -3.12
C PRO A 260 -24.59 -5.56 -2.36
N ASN A 261 -24.62 -5.61 -1.03
CA ASN A 261 -24.95 -4.46 -0.16
C ASN A 261 -23.77 -4.03 0.72
N ASP A 262 -22.57 -4.55 0.46
CA ASP A 262 -21.37 -4.05 1.14
C ASP A 262 -21.13 -2.59 0.73
N ASP A 263 -20.52 -1.83 1.64
CA ASP A 263 -20.13 -0.45 1.36
C ASP A 263 -19.12 -0.40 0.22
N LEU A 264 -19.49 0.29 -0.87
CA LEU A 264 -18.65 0.46 -2.05
C LEU A 264 -17.34 1.20 -1.74
N PHE A 265 -17.26 1.92 -0.62
CA PHE A 265 -16.05 2.62 -0.19
C PHE A 265 -15.22 1.80 0.80
N GLU A 266 -15.56 0.52 0.98
CA GLU A 266 -14.80 -0.41 1.81
C GLU A 266 -14.61 -1.77 1.12
N LEU A 267 -14.51 -1.79 -0.21
CA LEU A 267 -14.36 -3.03 -0.96
C LEU A 267 -13.17 -3.83 -0.44
N LYS A 268 -13.45 -5.09 -0.11
CA LYS A 268 -12.52 -6.03 0.52
C LYS A 268 -11.62 -6.63 -0.54
N ARG A 269 -10.37 -6.90 -0.19
CA ARG A 269 -9.39 -7.53 -1.09
C ARG A 269 -8.62 -8.64 -0.40
N VAL A 270 -8.07 -9.52 -1.22
CA VAL A 270 -7.29 -10.68 -0.80
C VAL A 270 -5.85 -10.47 -1.27
N GLU A 271 -4.97 -10.08 -0.35
CA GLU A 271 -3.54 -9.85 -0.63
C GLU A 271 -2.84 -11.14 -1.07
N VAL A 272 -2.17 -11.17 -2.23
CA VAL A 272 -1.53 -12.37 -2.75
C VAL A 272 -0.13 -12.56 -2.17
N ARG A 273 0.10 -13.66 -1.43
CA ARG A 273 1.42 -14.01 -0.82
C ARG A 273 2.10 -15.21 -1.49
N GLY A 274 1.69 -15.54 -2.71
CA GLY A 274 2.16 -16.69 -3.50
C GLY A 274 1.03 -17.65 -3.89
N GLY A 275 1.30 -18.50 -4.88
CA GLY A 275 0.29 -19.38 -5.51
C GLY A 275 -0.42 -20.31 -4.53
N ASN A 276 0.34 -21.06 -3.72
CA ASN A 276 -0.21 -21.96 -2.70
C ASN A 276 -1.06 -21.22 -1.65
N TRP A 277 -0.69 -19.98 -1.33
CA TRP A 277 -1.47 -19.16 -0.41
C TRP A 277 -2.79 -18.74 -1.06
N LEU A 278 -2.75 -18.30 -2.33
CA LEU A 278 -3.91 -17.81 -3.06
C LEU A 278 -4.93 -18.93 -3.28
N GLU A 279 -4.48 -20.11 -3.69
CA GLU A 279 -5.34 -21.28 -3.89
C GLU A 279 -6.13 -21.62 -2.62
N LYS A 280 -5.45 -21.63 -1.46
CA LYS A 280 -6.09 -21.84 -0.16
C LYS A 280 -7.13 -20.76 0.15
N LYS A 281 -6.85 -19.50 -0.16
CA LYS A 281 -7.81 -18.41 0.05
C LYS A 281 -9.01 -18.48 -0.88
N LEU A 282 -8.82 -18.78 -2.16
CA LEU A 282 -9.92 -18.95 -3.11
C LEU A 282 -10.88 -20.08 -2.68
N LYS A 283 -10.35 -21.17 -2.10
CA LYS A 283 -11.17 -22.24 -1.51
C LYS A 283 -12.04 -21.77 -0.33
N ILE A 284 -11.62 -20.74 0.40
CA ILE A 284 -12.40 -20.12 1.48
C ILE A 284 -13.41 -19.15 0.89
N TYR A 285 -12.96 -18.22 0.04
CA TYR A 285 -13.79 -17.12 -0.49
C TYR A 285 -14.82 -17.53 -1.54
N LYS A 286 -14.76 -18.77 -2.07
CA LYS A 286 -15.84 -19.33 -2.88
C LYS A 286 -17.15 -19.57 -2.11
N SER A 287 -17.11 -19.53 -0.77
CA SER A 287 -18.27 -19.72 0.10
C SER A 287 -18.48 -18.51 1.02
N PRO A 288 -19.63 -17.83 0.96
CA PRO A 288 -19.94 -16.70 1.84
C PRO A 288 -19.85 -17.06 3.33
N LEU A 289 -20.28 -18.27 3.70
CA LEU A 289 -20.21 -18.76 5.09
C LEU A 289 -18.76 -18.92 5.56
N LEU A 290 -17.92 -19.62 4.78
CA LEU A 290 -16.52 -19.83 5.14
C LEU A 290 -15.75 -18.51 5.14
N SER A 291 -16.04 -17.62 4.20
CA SER A 291 -15.49 -16.27 4.17
C SER A 291 -15.81 -15.50 5.45
N LYS A 292 -17.07 -15.53 5.91
CA LYS A 292 -17.52 -14.85 7.13
C LYS A 292 -16.83 -15.42 8.37
N ILE A 293 -16.74 -16.74 8.49
CA ILE A 293 -16.03 -17.41 9.60
C ILE A 293 -14.56 -17.00 9.60
N TYR A 294 -13.90 -17.08 8.45
CA TYR A 294 -12.49 -16.69 8.31
C TYR A 294 -12.27 -15.21 8.67
N ALA A 295 -13.11 -14.31 8.18
CA ALA A 295 -13.04 -12.89 8.48
C ALA A 295 -13.24 -12.60 9.98
N ASN A 296 -14.09 -13.35 10.68
CA ASN A 296 -14.29 -13.18 12.13
C ASN A 296 -13.09 -13.67 12.95
N ILE A 297 -12.43 -14.76 12.54
CA ILE A 297 -11.24 -15.27 13.23
C ILE A 297 -10.04 -14.33 13.04
N TYR A 298 -9.88 -13.79 11.83
CA TYR A 298 -8.69 -13.04 11.44
C TYR A 298 -8.90 -11.53 11.32
N ARG A 299 -10.07 -11.02 11.71
CA ARG A 299 -10.27 -9.56 11.88
C ARG A 299 -9.26 -9.09 12.91
N LYS A 300 -8.18 -8.49 12.45
CA LYS A 300 -7.35 -7.65 13.31
C LYS A 300 -8.24 -6.48 13.74
N ILE A 301 -8.50 -6.38 15.04
CA ILE A 301 -9.07 -5.19 15.69
C ILE A 301 -8.10 -4.04 15.45
#